data_AF-A0A3C0JJ33-F1
#
_entry.id   AF-A0A3C0JJ33-F1
#
_cell.length_a   1.000
_cell.length_b   1.000
_cell.length_c   1.000
_cell.angle_alpha   90.00
_cell.angle_beta   90.00
_cell.angle_gamma   90.00
#
_symmetry.space_group_name_H-M   'P 1'
#
loop_
_entity.id
_entity.type
_entity.pdbx_description
1 polymer ?
#
loop_
_entity_poly.entity_id
_entity_poly.type
_entity_poly.pdbx_seq_one_letter_code
_entity_poly.pdbx_strand_id
1 'polypeptide(L)' 'MTDTPDVLVKILARKHEEIAERLEQTSLEDLKRQISTASPVRGFMDSIKKKLSQGETAVIAEVK' A
#
# COMPACT_ATOMS: atom_id res chain seq x y z
N MET A 1 22.52 -17.02 3.80
CA MET A 1 21.67 -15.89 3.38
C MET A 1 20.71 -16.47 2.37
N THR A 2 19.41 -16.46 2.66
CA THR A 2 18.40 -17.05 1.78
C THR A 2 18.11 -16.10 0.64
N ASP A 3 18.39 -16.52 -0.59
CA ASP A 3 18.08 -15.76 -1.80
C ASP A 3 16.60 -15.39 -1.86
N THR A 4 16.31 -14.21 -2.42
CA THR A 4 14.94 -13.72 -2.61
C THR A 4 14.14 -14.73 -3.44
N PRO A 5 12.96 -15.19 -2.98
CA PRO A 5 12.11 -16.10 -3.75
C PRO A 5 11.85 -15.61 -5.18
N ASP A 6 11.95 -16.50 -6.17
CA ASP A 6 11.79 -16.18 -7.60
C ASP A 6 10.47 -15.45 -7.91
N VAL A 7 9.39 -15.80 -7.21
CA VAL A 7 8.09 -15.14 -7.38
C VAL A 7 8.14 -13.65 -6.99
N LEU A 8 8.89 -13.30 -5.94
CA LEU A 8 9.05 -11.91 -5.50
C LEU A 8 9.90 -11.13 -6.51
N VAL A 9 10.93 -11.75 -7.10
CA VAL A 9 11.72 -11.15 -8.18
C VAL A 9 10.83 -10.81 -9.38
N LYS A 10 9.96 -11.74 -9.79
CA LYS A 10 8.99 -11.51 -10.88
C LYS A 10 7.99 -10.40 -10.57
N ILE A 11 7.45 -10.36 -9.34
CA ILE A 11 6.54 -9.29 -8.90
C ILE A 11 7.26 -7.95 -8.96
N LEU A 12 8.50 -7.85 -8.45
CA LEU A 12 9.27 -6.61 -8.49
C LEU A 12 9.55 -6.14 -9.91
N ALA A 13 9.96 -7.03 -10.82
CA ALA A 13 10.19 -6.68 -12.22
C ALA A 13 8.93 -6.07 -12.85
N ARG A 14 7.77 -6.72 -12.68
CA ARG A 14 6.49 -6.18 -13.20
C ARG A 14 6.11 -4.85 -12.56
N LYS A 15 6.36 -4.64 -11.26
CA LYS A 15 6.03 -3.37 -10.59
C LYS A 15 6.84 -2.19 -11.13
N HIS A 16 8.08 -2.40 -11.56
CA HIS A 16 8.87 -1.33 -12.18
C HIS A 16 8.27 -0.89 -13.52
N GLU A 17 7.87 -1.86 -14.36
CA GLU A 17 7.17 -1.57 -15.62
C GLU A 17 5.86 -0.82 -15.37
N GLU A 18 5.03 -1.28 -14.42
CA GLU A 18 3.77 -0.61 -14.08
C GLU A 18 3.96 0.83 -13.57
N ILE A 19 5.03 1.09 -12.82
CA ILE A 19 5.34 2.45 -12.35
C ILE A 19 5.70 3.34 -13.54
N ALA A 20 6.54 2.86 -14.48
CA ALA A 20 6.88 3.61 -15.67
C ALA A 20 5.63 3.91 -16.53
N GLU A 21 4.83 2.88 -16.82
CA GLU A 21 3.55 2.99 -17.55
C GLU A 21 2.59 4.01 -16.92
N ARG A 22 2.49 4.04 -15.57
CA ARG A 22 1.59 4.96 -14.86
C ARG A 22 2.12 6.39 -14.76
N LEU A 23 3.43 6.56 -14.67
CA LEU A 23 4.04 7.90 -14.64
C LEU A 23 3.87 8.64 -15.96
N GLU A 24 3.73 7.91 -17.09
CA GLU A 24 3.36 8.51 -18.38
C GLU A 24 1.92 9.07 -18.38
N GLN A 25 1.01 8.45 -17.61
CA GLN A 25 -0.40 8.87 -17.55
C GLN A 25 -0.68 9.89 -16.45
N THR A 26 0.04 9.84 -15.34
CA THR A 26 -0.14 10.73 -14.20
C THR A 26 1.21 11.06 -13.60
N SER A 27 1.61 12.32 -13.74
CA SER A 27 2.86 12.79 -13.16
C SER A 27 2.81 12.73 -11.63
N LEU A 28 3.99 12.69 -11.00
CA LEU A 28 4.08 12.75 -9.55
C LEU A 28 3.47 14.03 -8.97
N GLU A 29 3.59 15.16 -9.68
CA GLU A 29 3.04 16.44 -9.23
C GLU A 29 1.51 16.48 -9.34
N ASP A 30 0.93 15.87 -10.38
CA ASP A 30 -0.52 15.73 -10.50
C ASP A 30 -1.08 14.81 -9.41
N LEU A 31 -0.38 13.71 -9.11
CA LEU A 31 -0.74 12.82 -8.02
C LEU A 31 -0.73 13.55 -6.66
N LYS A 32 0.31 14.34 -6.38
CA LYS A 32 0.37 15.17 -5.15
C LYS A 32 -0.81 16.14 -5.06
N ARG A 33 -1.19 16.77 -6.18
CA ARG A 33 -2.35 17.66 -6.25
C ARG A 33 -3.65 16.92 -5.93
N GLN A 34 -3.85 15.73 -6.49
CA GLN A 34 -5.02 14.90 -6.21
C GLN A 34 -5.09 14.47 -4.74
N ILE A 35 -3.94 14.10 -4.14
CA ILE A 35 -3.87 13.71 -2.72
C ILE A 35 -4.29 14.86 -1.80
N SER A 36 -4.02 16.12 -2.17
CA SER A 36 -4.37 17.28 -1.35
C SER A 36 -5.88 17.45 -1.08
N THR A 37 -6.73 16.92 -1.96
CA THR A 37 -8.20 16.99 -1.85
C THR A 37 -8.82 15.64 -1.46
N ALA A 38 -8.01 14.61 -1.20
CA ALA A 38 -8.51 13.32 -0.76
C ALA A 38 -9.06 13.37 0.67
N SER A 39 -9.97 12.45 0.99
CA SER A 39 -10.48 12.30 2.34
C SER A 39 -9.36 12.04 3.36
N PRO A 40 -9.51 12.49 4.62
CA PRO A 40 -8.53 12.22 5.66
C PRO A 40 -8.24 10.72 5.85
N VAL A 41 -7.01 10.42 6.26
CA VAL A 41 -6.62 9.05 6.62
C VAL A 41 -7.42 8.56 7.83
N ARG A 42 -7.78 7.27 7.84
CA ARG A 42 -8.69 6.68 8.84
C ARG A 42 -8.00 6.18 10.12
N GLY A 43 -6.67 6.21 10.20
CA GLY A 43 -5.92 5.68 11.35
C GLY A 43 -5.86 4.13 11.38
N PHE A 44 -5.24 3.54 10.34
CA PHE A 44 -5.12 2.08 10.20
C PHE A 44 -4.45 1.42 11.43
N MET A 45 -3.29 1.95 11.84
CA MET A 45 -2.56 1.44 13.01
C MET A 45 -3.30 1.66 14.33
N ASP A 46 -3.95 2.81 14.49
CA ASP A 46 -4.67 3.14 15.71
C ASP A 46 -5.89 2.23 15.91
N SER A 47 -6.55 1.85 14.81
CA SER A 47 -7.65 0.88 14.82
C SER A 47 -7.19 -0.50 15.32
N ILE A 48 -6.03 -0.96 14.85
CA ILE A 48 -5.42 -2.23 15.30
C ILE A 48 -5.06 -2.13 16.78
N LYS A 49 -4.35 -1.08 17.19
CA LYS A 49 -3.92 -0.87 18.59
C LYS A 49 -5.11 -0.80 19.54
N LYS A 50 -6.17 -0.09 19.16
CA LYS A 50 -7.40 0.03 19.97
C LYS A 50 -8.03 -1.33 20.25
N LYS A 51 -8.22 -2.16 19.21
CA LYS A 51 -8.74 -3.53 19.36
C LYS A 51 -7.90 -4.37 20.31
N LEU A 52 -6.59 -4.39 20.10
CA LEU A 52 -5.66 -5.15 20.96
C LEU A 52 -5.67 -4.65 22.41
N SER A 53 -5.74 -3.32 22.63
CA SER A 53 -5.79 -2.75 23.99
C SER A 53 -7.06 -3.11 24.76
N GLN A 54 -8.13 -3.46 24.05
CA GLN A 54 -9.41 -3.92 24.61
C GLN A 54 -9.44 -5.44 24.82
N GLY A 55 -8.34 -6.15 24.52
CA GLY A 55 -8.28 -7.61 24.53
C GLY A 55 -9.04 -8.27 23.38
N GLU A 56 -9.43 -7.51 22.36
CA GLU A 56 -10.14 -8.00 21.19
C GLU A 56 -9.16 -8.40 20.06
N THR A 57 -9.57 -9.31 19.19
CA THR A 57 -8.82 -9.68 18.00
C THR A 57 -8.84 -8.55 16.97
N ALA A 58 -7.66 -8.09 16.55
CA ALA A 58 -7.51 -7.11 15.46
C ALA A 58 -7.38 -7.82 14.10
N VAL A 59 -8.47 -7.82 13.32
CA VAL A 59 -8.52 -8.47 12.00
C VAL A 59 -8.33 -7.45 10.88
N ILE A 60 -7.41 -7.72 9.95
CA ILE A 60 -7.35 -7.07 8.64
C ILE A 60 -8.07 -7.99 7.66
N ALA A 61 -9.31 -7.66 7.32
CA ALA A 61 -10.10 -8.45 6.38
C ALA A 61 -9.60 -8.17 4.94
N GLU A 62 -8.81 -9.10 4.39
CA GLU A 62 -8.28 -9.00 3.03
C GLU A 62 -9.37 -9.31 2.00
N VAL A 63 -9.62 -8.38 1.09
CA VAL A 63 -10.37 -8.62 -0.15
C VAL A 63 -9.34 -8.85 -1.24
N LYS A 64 -9.22 -10.11 -1.69
CA LYS A 64 -8.20 -10.55 -2.65
C LYS A 64 -8.81 -10.93 -3.99
#